data_AF-A0A4Y2Q4T3-F1
#
_entry.id   AF-A0A4Y2Q4T3-F1
#
_cell.length_a   1.000
_cell.length_b   1.000
_cell.length_c   1.000
_cell.angle_alpha   90.00
_cell.angle_beta   90.00
_cell.angle_gamma   90.00
#
_symmetry.space_group_name_H-M   'P 1'
#
loop_
_entity.id
_entity.type
_entity.pdbx_description
1 polymer ?
#
loop_
_entity_poly.entity_id
_entity_poly.type
_entity_poly.pdbx_seq_one_letter_code
_entity_poly.pdbx_strand_id
1 'polypeptide(L)'
;MKQFVKALPKEGECFKPLWPVPWPRNAWESFKLVITSFLGNKKDPNYNSIVEEMINNFKILCYSMSLKVHFLDSHLDYFPQNLGAVSEEQGEIFHQHIKEMERRYQGK
;
A
#
# COMPACT_ATOMS: atom_id res chain seq x y z
N MET A 1 -4.50 6.58 -3.43
CA MET A 1 -4.21 5.16 -3.09
C MET A 1 -2.78 4.71 -3.41
N LYS A 2 -2.19 5.12 -4.54
CA LYS A 2 -0.75 4.91 -4.81
C LYS A 2 0.19 5.47 -3.74
N GLN A 3 -0.18 6.55 -3.04
CA GLN A 3 0.56 7.07 -1.87
C GLN A 3 0.54 6.13 -0.64
N PHE A 4 -0.47 5.25 -0.53
CA PHE A 4 -0.47 4.16 0.45
C PHE A 4 0.58 3.12 0.06
N VAL A 5 0.54 2.68 -1.20
CA VAL A 5 1.50 1.72 -1.79
C VAL A 5 2.95 2.24 -1.80
N LYS A 6 3.14 3.55 -1.96
CA LYS A 6 4.47 4.20 -2.08
C LYS A 6 5.11 4.60 -0.75
N ALA A 7 4.30 4.75 0.30
CA ALA A 7 4.78 4.98 1.66
C ALA A 7 4.94 3.69 2.46
N LEU A 8 4.48 2.58 1.91
CA LEU A 8 5.03 1.29 2.28
C LEU A 8 6.51 1.26 1.86
N PRO A 9 7.36 0.57 2.63
CA PRO A 9 8.78 0.50 2.34
C PRO A 9 8.99 0.15 0.87
N LYS A 10 9.76 0.97 0.14
CA LYS A 10 10.22 0.58 -1.20
C LYS A 10 11.02 -0.70 -1.07
N GLU A 11 10.92 -1.56 -2.08
CA GLU A 11 11.54 -2.88 -2.11
C GLU A 11 12.92 -2.87 -1.43
N GLY A 12 13.06 -3.65 -0.35
CA GLY A 12 14.34 -3.89 0.32
C GLY A 12 14.74 -2.96 1.47
N GLU A 13 14.04 -1.86 1.79
CA GLU A 13 14.50 -0.98 2.90
C GLU A 13 13.98 -1.39 4.29
N CYS A 14 12.73 -1.85 4.42
CA CYS A 14 12.25 -2.51 5.65
C CYS A 14 12.49 -4.04 5.62
N PHE A 15 12.85 -4.56 4.44
CA PHE A 15 13.03 -5.98 4.16
C PHE A 15 14.48 -6.32 3.85
N LYS A 16 15.47 -5.68 4.49
CA LYS A 16 16.79 -6.32 4.60
C LYS A 16 16.61 -7.54 5.51
N PRO A 17 16.58 -8.77 4.97
CA PRO A 17 16.44 -9.93 5.80
C PRO A 17 17.79 -10.13 6.48
N LEU A 18 17.79 -10.15 7.80
CA LEU A 18 18.66 -11.12 8.45
C LEU A 18 18.16 -12.49 7.91
N TRP A 19 18.90 -13.08 6.96
CA TRP A 19 18.56 -14.34 6.27
C TRP A 19 18.28 -15.50 7.26
N PRO A 20 17.53 -16.58 6.92
CA PRO A 20 16.58 -16.84 5.85
C PRO A 20 15.16 -16.95 6.41
N VAL A 21 14.27 -16.01 6.08
CA VAL A 21 12.86 -16.13 6.45
C VAL A 21 12.02 -16.10 5.17
N PRO A 22 11.31 -17.20 4.79
CA PRO A 22 10.39 -17.24 3.66
C PRO A 22 9.18 -16.28 3.77
N TRP A 23 8.98 -15.72 4.97
CA TRP A 23 7.77 -15.05 5.43
C TRP A 23 7.43 -13.68 4.77
N PRO A 24 8.38 -12.85 4.28
CA PRO A 24 8.06 -11.57 3.61
C PRO A 24 7.20 -11.75 2.36
N ARG A 25 7.39 -12.88 1.66
CA ARG A 25 6.67 -13.18 0.43
C ARG A 25 5.17 -13.30 0.68
N ASN A 26 4.76 -13.94 1.78
CA ASN A 26 3.34 -14.16 2.06
C ASN A 26 2.61 -12.84 2.33
N ALA A 27 3.17 -11.95 3.16
CA ALA A 27 2.55 -10.64 3.36
C ALA A 27 2.54 -9.77 2.10
N TRP A 28 3.57 -9.87 1.26
CA TRP A 28 3.59 -9.17 -0.02
C TRP A 28 2.52 -9.71 -0.99
N GLU A 29 2.31 -11.02 -1.07
CA GLU A 29 1.24 -11.62 -1.87
C GLU A 29 -0.15 -11.22 -1.34
N SER A 30 -0.38 -11.28 -0.01
CA SER A 30 -1.64 -10.81 0.60
C SER A 30 -1.86 -9.31 0.35
N PHE A 31 -0.80 -8.51 0.38
CA PHE A 31 -0.89 -7.08 0.09
C PHE A 31 -1.28 -6.81 -1.36
N LYS A 32 -0.68 -7.52 -2.32
CA LYS A 32 -1.09 -7.44 -3.73
C LYS A 32 -2.56 -7.84 -3.91
N LEU A 33 -3.02 -8.85 -3.17
CA LEU A 33 -4.42 -9.27 -3.19
C LEU A 33 -5.36 -8.20 -2.64
N VAL A 34 -4.99 -7.49 -1.57
CA VAL A 34 -5.75 -6.33 -1.07
C VAL A 34 -5.79 -5.20 -2.09
N ILE A 35 -4.68 -4.96 -2.82
CA ILE A 35 -4.67 -3.94 -3.87
C ILE A 35 -5.72 -4.23 -4.94
N THR A 36 -5.82 -5.47 -5.39
CA THR A 36 -6.70 -5.84 -6.50
C THR A 36 -8.15 -6.04 -6.07
N SER A 37 -8.39 -6.57 -4.87
CA SER A 37 -9.71 -6.94 -4.37
C SER A 37 -10.44 -5.81 -3.64
N PHE A 38 -9.72 -4.94 -2.92
CA PHE A 38 -10.33 -3.89 -2.11
C PHE A 38 -10.02 -2.50 -2.65
N LEU A 39 -8.74 -2.25 -2.93
CA LEU A 39 -8.24 -0.93 -3.30
C LEU A 39 -8.42 -0.57 -4.79
N GLY A 40 -9.02 -1.48 -5.57
CA GLY A 40 -9.29 -1.31 -6.99
C GLY A 40 -10.58 -0.51 -7.28
N ASN A 41 -10.99 -0.55 -8.55
CA ASN A 41 -12.25 0.06 -9.01
C ASN A 41 -13.49 -0.73 -8.58
N LYS A 42 -13.31 -2.01 -8.25
CA LYS A 42 -14.37 -2.92 -7.80
C LYS A 42 -13.94 -3.50 -6.46
N LYS A 43 -14.85 -3.44 -5.49
CA LYS A 43 -14.68 -4.02 -4.16
C LYS A 43 -15.23 -5.45 -4.16
N ASP A 44 -14.37 -6.41 -3.87
CA ASP A 44 -14.73 -7.82 -3.73
C ASP A 44 -15.68 -8.00 -2.54
N PRO A 45 -16.71 -8.85 -2.61
CA PRO A 45 -17.60 -9.12 -1.48
C PRO A 45 -16.87 -9.64 -0.23
N ASN A 46 -15.76 -10.37 -0.42
CA ASN A 46 -14.96 -10.98 0.64
C ASN A 46 -13.76 -10.11 1.05
N TYR A 47 -13.78 -8.82 0.76
CA TYR A 47 -12.66 -7.92 1.07
C TYR A 47 -12.26 -7.91 2.55
N ASN A 48 -13.21 -8.07 3.47
CA ASN A 48 -12.95 -8.06 4.92
C ASN A 48 -11.97 -9.18 5.31
N SER A 49 -12.20 -10.42 4.86
CA SER A 49 -11.33 -11.55 5.17
C SER A 49 -9.95 -11.39 4.52
N ILE A 50 -9.89 -10.83 3.30
CA ILE A 50 -8.63 -10.59 2.59
C ILE A 50 -7.77 -9.55 3.34
N VAL A 51 -8.38 -8.48 3.85
CA VAL A 51 -7.66 -7.45 4.61
C VAL A 51 -7.24 -7.97 5.99
N GLU A 52 -8.10 -8.74 6.66
CA GLU A 52 -7.78 -9.35 7.96
C GLU A 52 -6.59 -10.33 7.84
N GLU A 53 -6.58 -11.18 6.80
CA GLU A 53 -5.47 -12.10 6.51
C GLU A 53 -4.16 -11.32 6.29
N MET A 54 -4.22 -10.25 5.51
CA MET A 54 -3.08 -9.36 5.28
C MET A 54 -2.56 -8.75 6.59
N ILE A 55 -3.45 -8.23 7.45
CA ILE A 55 -3.07 -7.64 8.74
C ILE A 55 -2.42 -8.69 9.65
N ASN A 56 -2.94 -9.90 9.70
CA ASN A 56 -2.33 -11.00 10.47
C ASN A 56 -0.94 -11.35 9.95
N ASN A 57 -0.75 -11.40 8.63
CA ASN A 57 0.57 -11.61 8.02
C ASN A 57 1.54 -10.44 8.32
N PHE A 58 1.06 -9.19 8.36
CA PHE A 58 1.89 -8.03 8.74
C PHE A 58 2.19 -7.97 10.24
N LYS A 59 1.27 -8.37 11.14
CA LYS A 59 1.52 -8.44 12.59
C LYS A 59 2.68 -9.38 12.92
N ILE A 60 2.82 -10.48 12.17
CA ILE A 60 3.91 -11.45 12.34
C ILE A 60 5.25 -10.90 11.85
N LEU A 61 5.25 -10.12 10.76
CA LEU A 61 6.47 -9.60 10.13
C LEU A 61 6.95 -8.25 10.67
N CYS A 62 6.04 -7.41 11.12
CA CYS A 62 6.28 -6.04 11.54
C CYS A 62 5.65 -5.84 12.91
N TYR A 63 6.44 -6.07 13.97
CA TYR A 63 6.08 -5.86 15.38
C TYR A 63 5.67 -4.40 15.72
N SER A 64 5.65 -3.50 14.73
CA SER A 64 4.89 -2.25 14.74
C SER A 64 4.19 -2.09 13.39
N MET A 65 2.86 -2.17 13.36
CA MET A 65 2.09 -1.90 12.16
C MET A 65 2.30 -0.43 11.77
N SER A 66 2.60 -0.18 10.50
CA SER A 66 2.68 1.21 10.02
C SER A 66 1.35 1.92 10.27
N LEU A 67 1.39 3.22 10.54
CA LEU A 67 0.18 4.04 10.77
C LEU A 67 -0.85 3.89 9.64
N LYS A 68 -0.38 3.62 8.42
CA LYS A 68 -1.24 3.34 7.27
C LYS A 68 -2.00 2.02 7.43
N VAL A 69 -1.34 0.93 7.78
CA VAL A 69 -2.01 -0.37 8.01
C VAL A 69 -3.02 -0.26 9.16
N HIS A 70 -2.68 0.48 10.23
CA HIS A 70 -3.63 0.77 11.31
C HIS A 70 -4.85 1.59 10.87
N PHE A 71 -4.64 2.60 10.04
CA PHE A 71 -5.73 3.38 9.46
C PHE A 71 -6.64 2.52 8.57
N LEU A 72 -6.05 1.59 7.80
CA LEU A 72 -6.80 0.66 6.97
C LEU A 72 -7.73 -0.20 7.83
N ASP A 73 -7.18 -0.86 8.85
CA ASP A 73 -7.92 -1.73 9.79
C ASP A 73 -9.04 -0.98 10.51
N SER A 74 -8.74 0.23 11.02
CA SER A 74 -9.69 1.01 11.83
C SER A 74 -10.83 1.63 11.01
N HIS A 75 -10.65 1.82 9.71
CA HIS A 75 -11.58 2.56 8.86
C HIS A 75 -12.00 1.78 7.60
N LEU A 76 -11.97 0.45 7.65
CA LEU A 76 -12.36 -0.43 6.54
C LEU A 76 -13.76 -0.10 5.98
N ASP A 77 -14.72 0.21 6.84
CA ASP A 77 -16.11 0.48 6.48
C ASP A 77 -16.35 1.91 5.97
N TYR A 78 -15.40 2.82 6.21
CA TYR A 78 -15.50 4.21 5.75
C TYR A 78 -15.30 4.33 4.23
N PHE A 79 -14.71 3.32 3.61
CA PHE A 79 -14.30 3.36 2.22
C PHE A 79 -15.47 3.14 1.23
N PRO A 80 -15.68 4.05 0.26
CA PRO A 80 -16.72 3.89 -0.76
C PRO A 80 -16.41 2.71 -1.69
N GLN A 81 -17.45 2.21 -2.37
CA GLN A 81 -17.38 0.97 -3.15
C GLN A 81 -16.44 1.03 -4.36
N ASN A 82 -16.12 2.23 -4.85
CA ASN A 82 -15.19 2.47 -5.94
C ASN A 82 -14.11 3.46 -5.51
N LEU A 83 -13.03 2.93 -4.92
CA LEU A 83 -11.93 3.75 -4.41
C LEU A 83 -11.00 4.26 -5.51
N GLY A 84 -10.88 3.51 -6.61
CA GLY A 84 -10.08 3.94 -7.75
C GLY A 84 -10.58 5.25 -8.38
N ALA A 85 -11.90 5.46 -8.42
CA ALA A 85 -12.50 6.70 -8.92
C ALA A 85 -12.26 7.93 -8.01
N VAL A 86 -12.11 7.72 -6.71
CA VAL A 86 -11.89 8.79 -5.71
C VAL A 86 -10.40 8.98 -5.41
N SER A 87 -9.53 8.12 -5.96
CA SER A 87 -8.09 8.18 -5.73
C SER A 87 -7.46 9.38 -6.45
N GLU A 88 -6.71 10.21 -5.74
CA GLU A 88 -5.90 11.32 -6.28
C GLU A 88 -4.66 10.86 -7.07
N GLU A 89 -4.75 9.72 -7.76
CA GLU A 89 -3.63 9.08 -8.44
C GLU A 89 -2.99 9.98 -9.50
N GLN A 90 -3.83 10.68 -10.26
CA GLN A 90 -3.41 11.63 -11.29
C GLN A 90 -2.66 12.82 -10.66
N GLY A 91 -3.14 13.35 -9.53
CA GLY A 91 -2.48 14.42 -8.79
C GLY A 91 -1.12 14.01 -8.25
N GLU A 92 -0.99 12.79 -7.73
CA GLU A 92 0.29 12.25 -7.26
C GLU A 92 1.31 12.08 -8.39
N ILE A 93 0.90 11.56 -9.55
CA ILE A 93 1.77 11.43 -10.73
C ILE A 93 2.23 12.81 -11.20
N PHE A 94 1.31 13.78 -11.21
CA PHE A 94 1.60 15.15 -11.58
C PHE A 94 2.67 15.78 -10.66
N HIS A 95 2.54 15.65 -9.33
CA HIS A 95 3.55 16.15 -8.40
C HIS A 95 4.92 15.49 -8.60
N GLN A 96 4.98 14.20 -8.93
CA GLN A 96 6.25 13.52 -9.22
C GLN A 96 6.88 14.01 -10.53
N HIS A 97 6.07 14.23 -11.57
CA HIS A 97 6.53 14.79 -12.83
C HIS A 97 7.03 16.23 -12.68
N ILE A 98 6.32 17.07 -11.91
CA ILE A 98 6.79 18.43 -11.58
C ILE A 98 8.12 18.38 -10.84
N LYS A 99 8.24 17.56 -9.79
CA LYS A 99 9.49 17.43 -9.02
C LYS A 99 10.66 17.00 -9.90
N GLU A 100 10.42 16.08 -10.83
CA GLU A 100 11.44 15.64 -11.79
C GLU A 100 11.76 16.71 -12.84
N MET A 101 10.77 17.49 -13.27
CA MET A 101 10.97 18.66 -14.13
C MET A 101 11.82 19.72 -13.43
N GLU A 102 11.45 20.13 -12.21
CA GLU A 102 12.22 21.09 -11.41
C GLU A 102 13.68 20.64 -11.23
N ARG A 103 13.91 19.36 -10.90
CA ARG A 103 15.27 18.80 -10.77
C ARG A 103 16.09 18.93 -12.05
N ARG A 104 15.48 18.77 -13.23
CA ARG A 104 16.17 18.87 -14.54
C ARG A 104 16.50 20.30 -14.94
N TYR A 105 15.77 21.28 -14.41
CA TYR A 105 15.89 22.69 -14.77
C TYR A 105 16.44 23.59 -13.65
N GLN A 106 16.64 23.06 -12.43
CA GLN A 106 17.34 23.77 -11.36
C GLN A 106 18.84 23.83 -11.67
N GLY A 107 19.29 24.97 -12.20
CA GLY A 107 20.71 25.28 -12.42
C GLY A 107 21.13 25.45 -13.89
N LYS A 108 20.18 25.63 -14.82
CA LYS A 108 20.46 26.19 -16.15
C LYS A 108 20.09 27.67 -16.21
#